data_AF-A0AAV1JS51-F1
#
_entry.id   AF-A0AAV1JS51-F1
#
_cell.length_a   1.000
_cell.length_b   1.000
_cell.length_c   1.000
_cell.angle_alpha   90.00
_cell.angle_beta   90.00
_cell.angle_gamma   90.00
#
_symmetry.space_group_name_H-M   'P 1'
#
loop_
_entity.id
_entity.type
_entity.pdbx_description
1 polymer ?
#
loop_
_entity_poly.entity_id
_entity_poly.type
_entity_poly.pdbx_seq_one_letter_code
_entity_poly.pdbx_strand_id
1 'polypeptide(L)'
;MDCSDEVFISKLEIKEEPLYIKILWINNSVDLFHIQLLDDKFSWSGKYSLEAAKKYADIVDENETAYQTNVKRCLQNCSTEYVFDFATSSLDPASFCWKKKFEGSTAVLVHGKVLLYKDGVIEPKNTLIDTLIDKNYKLTQKILRCKEENEKLSIELEKCKKELETFAEMKISLESSLYSKFLQLLNTKKRRIQLLEDLLQENEKC
;
A
#
# COMPACT_ATOMS: atom_id res chain seq x y z
N MET A 1 13.95 10.61 5.06
CA MET A 1 14.14 9.51 4.09
C MET A 1 14.28 8.25 4.93
N ASP A 2 13.17 7.56 5.18
CA ASP A 2 13.17 6.28 5.89
C ASP A 2 13.78 5.22 4.96
N CYS A 3 15.09 5.07 4.99
CA CYS A 3 15.77 3.91 4.42
C CYS A 3 15.62 2.78 5.44
N SER A 4 14.40 2.22 5.52
CA SER A 4 14.20 0.96 6.22
C SER A 4 14.76 -0.13 5.34
N ASP A 5 15.82 -0.80 5.79
CA ASP A 5 16.33 -1.99 5.13
C ASP A 5 15.21 -3.03 5.06
N GLU A 6 14.71 -3.27 3.85
CA GLU A 6 13.60 -4.20 3.63
C GLU A 6 14.13 -5.57 3.28
N VAL A 7 13.89 -6.55 4.15
CA VAL A 7 14.17 -7.95 3.87
C VAL A 7 12.93 -8.61 3.29
N PHE A 8 13.06 -9.25 2.13
CA PHE A 8 12.04 -10.12 1.56
C PHE A 8 12.59 -11.52 1.33
N ILE A 9 11.69 -12.49 1.45
CA ILE A 9 12.00 -13.90 1.32
C ILE A 9 10.98 -14.46 0.33
N SER A 10 11.46 -15.08 -0.74
CA SER A 10 10.61 -15.65 -1.78
C SER A 10 11.03 -17.08 -2.09
N LYS A 11 10.08 -17.92 -2.48
CA LYS A 11 10.33 -19.27 -2.95
C LYS A 11 10.36 -19.26 -4.48
N LEU A 12 11.43 -19.77 -5.06
CA LEU A 12 11.59 -20.01 -6.48
C LEU A 12 11.54 -21.50 -6.77
N GLU A 13 11.03 -21.87 -7.94
CA GLU A 13 11.09 -23.23 -8.46
C GLU A 13 11.99 -23.22 -9.70
N ILE A 14 13.23 -23.66 -9.52
CA ILE A 14 14.24 -23.67 -10.58
C ILE A 14 14.59 -25.12 -10.87
N LYS A 15 14.39 -25.58 -12.11
CA LYS A 15 14.65 -26.96 -12.53
C LYS A 15 13.97 -28.02 -11.62
N GLU A 16 12.73 -27.75 -11.22
CA GLU A 16 11.92 -28.63 -10.34
C GLU A 16 12.40 -28.74 -8.87
N GLU A 17 13.41 -27.97 -8.47
CA GLU A 17 13.87 -27.88 -7.08
C GLU A 17 13.46 -26.56 -6.44
N PRO A 18 12.93 -26.58 -5.19
CA PRO A 18 12.53 -25.37 -4.48
C PRO A 18 13.75 -24.66 -3.89
N LEU A 19 14.05 -23.46 -4.41
CA LEU A 19 15.12 -22.61 -3.92
C LEU A 19 14.55 -21.41 -3.16
N TYR A 20 15.12 -21.07 -2.01
CA TYR A 20 14.70 -19.89 -1.25
C TYR A 20 15.63 -18.73 -1.53
N ILE A 21 15.06 -17.55 -1.73
CA ILE A 21 15.84 -16.32 -1.93
C ILE A 21 15.53 -15.38 -0.78
N LYS A 22 16.58 -14.85 -0.17
CA LYS A 22 16.52 -13.81 0.86
C LYS A 22 17.21 -12.59 0.28
N ILE A 23 16.49 -11.48 0.23
CA ILE A 23 16.99 -10.25 -0.38
C ILE A 23 16.86 -9.13 0.65
N LEU A 24 17.95 -8.41 0.84
CA LEU A 24 18.07 -7.25 1.69
C LEU A 24 18.16 -6.02 0.77
N TRP A 25 17.10 -5.23 0.74
CA TRP A 25 17.03 -4.01 -0.06
C TRP A 25 17.55 -2.84 0.73
N ILE A 26 18.73 -2.34 0.33
CA ILE A 26 19.46 -1.30 1.05
C ILE A 26 19.31 0.04 0.34
N ASN A 27 19.33 0.03 -1.00
CA ASN A 27 19.28 1.23 -1.84
C ASN A 27 20.24 2.33 -1.37
N ASN A 28 21.51 1.98 -1.19
CA ASN A 28 22.56 2.94 -0.81
C ASN A 28 23.26 3.52 -2.05
N SER A 29 24.30 4.34 -1.86
CA SER A 29 25.02 4.98 -2.97
C SER A 29 25.78 4.03 -3.91
N VAL A 30 25.93 2.74 -3.55
CA VAL A 30 26.75 1.75 -4.26
C VAL A 30 25.95 0.49 -4.61
N ASP A 31 25.33 -0.12 -3.61
CA ASP A 31 24.53 -1.34 -3.68
C ASP A 31 23.02 -1.03 -3.67
N LEU A 32 22.30 -1.62 -4.61
CA LEU A 32 20.84 -1.58 -4.65
C LEU A 32 20.26 -2.61 -3.66
N PHE A 33 20.74 -3.86 -3.72
CA PHE A 33 20.32 -4.93 -2.82
C PHE A 33 21.41 -6.00 -2.66
N HIS A 34 21.34 -6.74 -1.55
CA HIS A 34 22.09 -7.97 -1.34
C HIS A 34 21.14 -9.15 -1.48
N ILE A 35 21.59 -10.21 -2.14
CA ILE A 35 20.80 -11.41 -2.41
C ILE A 35 21.54 -12.62 -1.85
N GLN A 36 20.78 -13.49 -1.22
CA GLN A 36 21.25 -14.77 -0.70
C GLN A 36 20.30 -15.86 -1.19
N LEU A 37 20.83 -16.84 -1.92
CA LEU A 37 20.11 -18.04 -2.33
C LEU A 37 20.41 -19.15 -1.33
N LEU A 38 19.37 -19.77 -0.81
CA LEU A 38 19.45 -20.89 0.12
C LEU A 38 18.82 -22.13 -0.51
N ASP A 39 19.64 -23.15 -0.65
CA ASP A 39 19.24 -24.52 -0.96
C ASP A 39 19.23 -25.37 0.32
N ASP A 40 18.88 -26.65 0.22
CA ASP A 40 18.94 -27.64 1.30
C ASP A 40 20.34 -27.77 1.91
N LYS A 41 21.39 -27.60 1.10
CA LYS A 41 22.77 -27.95 1.47
C LYS A 41 23.76 -26.79 1.39
N PHE A 42 23.44 -25.74 0.62
CA PHE A 42 24.37 -24.66 0.33
C PHE A 42 23.66 -23.30 0.36
N SER A 43 24.44 -22.26 0.68
CA SER A 43 24.03 -20.86 0.58
C SER A 43 24.96 -20.16 -0.40
N TRP A 44 24.41 -19.26 -1.21
CA TRP A 44 25.19 -18.38 -2.07
C TRP A 44 24.77 -16.93 -1.89
N SER A 45 25.73 -16.06 -1.63
CA SER A 45 25.49 -14.63 -1.43
C SER A 45 26.08 -13.79 -2.56
N GLY A 46 25.43 -12.69 -2.89
CA GLY A 46 25.95 -11.71 -3.83
C GLY A 46 25.33 -10.33 -3.63
N LYS A 47 25.92 -9.36 -4.31
CA LYS A 47 25.53 -7.95 -4.23
C LYS A 47 25.20 -7.45 -5.62
N TYR A 48 24.12 -6.67 -5.71
CA TYR A 48 23.71 -6.04 -6.96
C TYR A 48 23.89 -4.53 -6.82
N SER A 49 24.80 -3.96 -7.62
CA SER A 49 25.15 -2.55 -7.58
C SER A 49 24.18 -1.68 -8.37
N LEU A 50 24.09 -0.39 -8.01
CA LEU A 50 23.35 0.62 -8.76
C LEU A 50 23.90 0.78 -10.18
N GLU A 51 25.21 0.64 -10.38
CA GLU A 51 25.82 0.68 -11.71
C GLU A 51 25.34 -0.47 -12.60
N ALA A 52 25.20 -1.68 -12.03
CA ALA A 52 24.61 -2.80 -12.74
C ALA A 52 23.14 -2.51 -13.06
N ALA A 53 22.39 -1.95 -12.12
CA ALA A 53 20.99 -1.57 -12.34
C ALA A 53 20.85 -0.59 -13.51
N LYS A 54 21.67 0.45 -13.58
CA LYS A 54 21.67 1.43 -14.68
C LYS A 54 21.97 0.77 -16.03
N LYS A 55 23.01 -0.07 -16.09
CA LYS A 55 23.36 -0.80 -17.32
C LYS A 55 22.21 -1.67 -17.84
N TYR A 56 21.51 -2.37 -16.95
CA TYR A 56 20.37 -3.20 -17.35
C TYR A 56 19.11 -2.37 -17.65
N ALA A 57 18.91 -1.23 -16.99
CA ALA A 57 17.85 -0.29 -17.32
C ALA A 57 18.00 0.24 -18.76
N ASP A 58 19.23 0.59 -19.17
CA ASP A 58 19.54 1.02 -20.54
C ASP A 58 19.31 -0.10 -21.57
N ILE A 59 19.64 -1.36 -21.23
CA ILE A 59 19.41 -2.52 -22.12
C ILE A 59 17.93 -2.81 -22.32
N VAL A 60 17.13 -2.64 -21.27
CA VAL A 60 15.69 -2.90 -21.27
C VAL A 60 14.89 -1.68 -21.75
N ASP A 61 15.55 -0.54 -21.98
CA ASP A 61 14.95 0.74 -22.36
C ASP A 61 13.87 1.19 -21.34
N GLU A 62 14.17 1.02 -20.04
CA GLU A 62 13.33 1.45 -18.92
C GLU A 62 14.01 2.57 -18.12
N ASN A 63 13.22 3.51 -17.59
CA ASN A 63 13.74 4.52 -16.66
C ASN A 63 14.32 3.85 -15.40
N GLU A 64 15.44 4.34 -14.87
CA GLU A 64 16.15 3.75 -13.73
C GLU A 64 15.23 3.50 -12.52
N THR A 65 14.37 4.46 -12.17
CA THR A 65 13.43 4.32 -11.04
C THR A 65 12.32 3.31 -11.31
N ALA A 66 11.86 3.22 -12.55
CA ALA A 66 10.87 2.24 -12.99
C ALA A 66 11.48 0.84 -12.99
N TYR A 67 12.70 0.68 -13.51
CA TYR A 67 13.45 -0.56 -13.52
C TYR A 67 13.69 -1.07 -12.09
N GLN A 68 14.17 -0.23 -11.17
CA GLN A 68 14.36 -0.61 -9.76
C GLN A 68 13.05 -1.10 -9.12
N THR A 69 11.94 -0.42 -9.39
CA THR A 69 10.62 -0.81 -8.88
C THR A 69 10.17 -2.15 -9.48
N ASN A 70 10.41 -2.37 -10.77
CA ASN A 70 10.08 -3.62 -11.46
C ASN A 70 10.93 -4.79 -10.95
N VAL A 71 12.24 -4.58 -10.74
CA VAL A 71 13.14 -5.58 -10.13
C VAL A 71 12.69 -5.93 -8.72
N LYS A 72 12.36 -4.93 -7.90
CA LYS A 72 11.84 -5.15 -6.54
C LYS A 72 10.56 -5.98 -6.58
N ARG A 73 9.60 -5.63 -7.44
CA ARG A 73 8.33 -6.37 -7.60
C ARG A 73 8.54 -7.80 -8.08
N CYS A 74 9.41 -7.99 -9.07
CA CYS A 74 9.78 -9.30 -9.62
C CYS A 74 10.31 -10.23 -8.53
N LEU A 75 11.27 -9.75 -7.74
CA LEU A 75 11.92 -10.55 -6.71
C LEU A 75 11.02 -10.79 -5.48
N GLN A 76 10.08 -9.89 -5.19
CA GLN A 76 9.13 -10.04 -4.08
C GLN A 76 7.98 -11.01 -4.38
N ASN A 77 7.36 -10.88 -5.56
CA ASN A 77 6.10 -11.57 -5.86
C ASN A 77 6.27 -12.77 -6.81
N CYS A 78 7.48 -13.04 -7.30
CA CYS A 78 7.78 -14.15 -8.21
C CYS A 78 6.68 -14.33 -9.27
N SER A 79 6.30 -13.24 -9.96
CA SER A 79 5.18 -13.26 -10.88
C SER A 79 5.45 -14.19 -12.07
N THR A 80 4.38 -14.73 -12.66
CA THR A 80 4.46 -15.66 -13.81
C THR A 80 5.07 -15.04 -15.07
N GLU A 81 5.20 -13.71 -15.09
CA GLU A 81 5.85 -12.91 -16.13
C GLU A 81 7.37 -13.10 -16.15
N TYR A 82 7.98 -13.53 -15.04
CA TYR A 82 9.42 -13.69 -14.92
C TYR A 82 9.84 -15.17 -14.82
N VAL A 83 10.96 -15.49 -15.45
CA VAL A 83 11.66 -16.78 -15.35
C VAL A 83 12.97 -16.52 -14.63
N PHE A 84 13.25 -17.34 -13.64
CA PHE A 84 14.48 -17.29 -12.86
C PHE A 84 15.38 -18.44 -13.29
N ASP A 85 16.61 -18.12 -13.65
CA ASP A 85 17.63 -19.10 -13.99
C ASP A 85 18.80 -18.99 -13.01
N PHE A 86 19.17 -20.13 -12.44
CA PHE A 86 20.33 -20.27 -11.57
C PHE A 86 21.27 -21.33 -12.16
N ALA A 87 22.50 -20.89 -12.47
CA ALA A 87 23.55 -21.75 -13.00
C ALA A 87 24.73 -21.77 -12.02
N THR A 88 24.98 -22.93 -11.42
CA THR A 88 26.14 -23.20 -10.60
C THR A 88 27.23 -23.84 -11.46
N SER A 89 28.46 -23.35 -11.32
CA SER A 89 29.65 -23.95 -11.94
C SER A 89 30.63 -24.32 -10.83
N SER A 90 31.44 -25.36 -11.01
CA SER A 90 32.40 -25.83 -9.99
C SER A 90 33.63 -24.93 -9.85
N LEU A 91 33.98 -24.18 -10.91
CA LEU A 91 35.12 -23.26 -10.95
C LEU A 91 34.73 -21.77 -10.93
N ASP A 92 33.55 -21.43 -11.43
CA ASP A 92 33.10 -20.04 -11.57
C ASP A 92 32.05 -19.66 -10.51
N PRO A 93 31.94 -18.36 -10.15
CA PRO A 93 30.86 -17.88 -9.31
C PRO A 93 29.51 -18.25 -9.95
N ALA A 94 28.58 -18.71 -9.11
CA ALA A 94 27.25 -19.06 -9.56
C ALA A 94 26.56 -17.81 -10.13
N SER A 95 25.76 -17.99 -11.18
CA SER A 95 25.07 -16.87 -11.80
C SER A 95 23.56 -17.02 -11.62
N PHE A 96 22.94 -15.98 -11.09
CA PHE A 96 21.51 -15.85 -10.97
C PHE A 96 21.03 -14.76 -11.93
N CYS A 97 20.03 -15.07 -12.74
CA CYS A 97 19.43 -14.10 -13.64
C CYS A 97 17.91 -14.23 -13.66
N TRP A 98 17.24 -13.09 -13.83
CA TRP A 98 15.81 -13.01 -14.00
C TRP A 98 15.50 -12.49 -15.40
N LYS A 99 14.60 -13.17 -16.07
CA LYS A 99 14.22 -12.92 -17.46
C LYS A 99 12.73 -12.63 -17.53
N LYS A 100 12.31 -11.62 -18.29
CA LYS A 100 10.89 -11.31 -18.51
C LYS A 100 10.42 -12.02 -19.78
N LYS A 101 9.27 -12.69 -19.70
CA LYS A 101 8.58 -13.26 -20.86
C LYS A 101 7.86 -12.16 -21.62
N PHE A 102 7.90 -12.22 -22.95
CA PHE A 102 7.01 -11.41 -23.78
C PHE A 102 5.65 -12.08 -23.90
N GLU A 103 4.58 -11.30 -23.73
CA GLU A 103 3.21 -11.80 -23.92
C GLU A 103 3.04 -12.32 -25.35
N GLY A 104 2.64 -13.60 -25.47
CA GLY A 104 2.39 -14.24 -26.77
C GLY A 104 3.63 -14.77 -27.51
N SER A 105 4.83 -14.77 -26.91
CA SER A 105 6.05 -15.31 -27.52
C SER A 105 6.85 -16.19 -26.54
N THR A 106 7.62 -17.15 -27.07
CA THR A 106 8.62 -17.92 -26.30
C THR A 106 9.91 -17.13 -26.04
N ALA A 107 10.04 -15.92 -26.60
CA ALA A 107 11.17 -15.05 -26.36
C ALA A 107 11.19 -14.55 -24.90
N VAL A 108 12.37 -14.60 -24.29
CA VAL A 108 12.64 -14.08 -22.94
C VAL A 108 13.76 -13.05 -23.01
N LEU A 109 13.55 -11.88 -22.39
CA LEU A 109 14.57 -10.84 -22.27
C LEU A 109 15.24 -10.96 -20.90
N VAL A 110 16.58 -10.96 -20.87
CA VAL A 110 17.32 -10.91 -19.60
C VAL A 110 17.14 -9.52 -19.00
N HIS A 111 16.39 -9.46 -17.90
CA HIS A 111 16.16 -8.21 -17.17
C HIS A 111 17.29 -7.91 -16.20
N GLY A 112 18.02 -8.90 -15.71
CA GLY A 112 19.22 -8.67 -14.92
C GLY A 112 19.96 -9.95 -14.55
N LYS A 113 21.22 -9.77 -14.12
CA LYS A 113 22.11 -10.85 -13.71
C LYS A 113 22.95 -10.42 -12.51
N VAL A 114 23.12 -11.32 -11.56
CA VAL A 114 23.98 -11.17 -10.38
C VAL A 114 24.88 -12.39 -10.24
N LEU A 115 26.13 -12.15 -9.85
CA LEU A 115 27.09 -13.20 -9.52
C LEU A 115 27.01 -13.50 -8.03
N LEU A 116 26.99 -14.78 -7.70
CA LEU A 116 26.81 -15.29 -6.35
C LEU A 116 27.99 -16.18 -5.99
N TYR A 117 28.48 -16.02 -4.76
CA TYR A 117 29.61 -16.75 -4.22
C TYR A 117 29.12 -17.72 -3.16
N LYS A 118 29.68 -18.93 -3.14
CA LYS A 118 29.30 -19.94 -2.17
C LYS A 118 29.72 -19.49 -0.77
N ASP A 119 28.77 -19.46 0.15
CA ASP A 119 29.03 -19.10 1.53
C ASP A 119 29.73 -20.24 2.26
N GLY A 120 30.76 -19.91 3.05
CA GLY A 120 31.47 -20.88 3.89
C GLY A 120 30.68 -21.29 5.14
N VAL A 121 29.75 -20.43 5.58
CA VAL A 121 28.82 -20.68 6.68
C VAL A 121 27.44 -20.88 6.09
N ILE A 122 26.90 -22.08 6.24
CA ILE A 122 25.54 -22.38 5.82
C ILE A 122 24.60 -21.76 6.86
N GLU A 123 23.88 -20.70 6.50
CA GLU A 123 22.72 -20.30 7.31
C GLU A 123 21.71 -21.46 7.28
N PRO A 124 21.37 -22.06 8.43
CA PRO A 124 20.43 -23.17 8.44
C PRO A 124 19.04 -22.62 8.09
N LYS A 125 18.25 -23.38 7.33
CA LYS A 125 16.86 -23.02 7.00
C LYS A 125 16.02 -22.61 8.22
N ASN A 126 16.37 -23.09 9.41
CA ASN A 126 15.75 -22.70 10.66
C ASN A 126 15.81 -21.18 10.91
N THR A 127 16.91 -20.49 10.61
CA THR A 127 16.98 -19.02 10.79
C THR A 127 16.04 -18.28 9.84
N LEU A 128 15.87 -18.79 8.63
CA LEU A 128 14.89 -18.30 7.67
C LEU A 128 13.47 -18.48 8.19
N ILE A 129 13.16 -19.67 8.71
CA ILE A 129 11.87 -20.01 9.31
C ILE A 129 11.58 -19.11 10.52
N ASP A 130 12.54 -18.94 11.42
CA ASP A 130 12.41 -18.05 12.59
C ASP A 130 12.11 -16.61 12.16
N THR A 131 12.81 -16.13 11.11
CA THR A 131 12.57 -14.80 10.53
C THR A 131 11.16 -14.68 9.94
N LEU A 132 10.68 -15.71 9.25
CA LEU A 132 9.33 -15.74 8.68
C LEU A 132 8.25 -15.80 9.77
N ILE A 133 8.48 -16.57 10.84
CA ILE A 133 7.57 -16.68 11.99
C ILE A 133 7.47 -15.33 12.72
N ASP A 134 8.60 -14.69 13.02
CA ASP A 134 8.61 -13.38 13.68
C ASP A 134 7.90 -12.30 12.84
N LYS A 135 8.14 -12.29 11.52
CA LYS A 135 7.41 -11.41 10.59
C LYS A 135 5.91 -11.70 10.57
N ASN A 136 5.52 -12.97 10.51
CA ASN A 136 4.12 -13.37 10.52
C ASN A 136 3.43 -12.94 11.82
N TYR A 137 4.09 -13.15 12.96
CA TYR A 137 3.60 -12.70 14.26
C TYR A 137 3.41 -11.19 14.30
N LYS A 138 4.42 -10.41 13.89
CA LYS A 138 4.35 -8.94 13.82
C LYS A 138 3.23 -8.45 12.89
N LEU A 139 3.06 -9.08 11.72
CA LEU A 139 1.99 -8.76 10.79
C LEU A 139 0.63 -9.07 11.38
N THR A 140 0.47 -10.22 12.04
CA THR A 140 -0.77 -10.61 12.71
C THR A 140 -1.14 -9.62 13.80
N GLN A 141 -0.18 -9.22 14.64
CA GLN A 141 -0.38 -8.19 15.67
C GLN A 141 -0.80 -6.83 15.07
N LYS A 142 -0.18 -6.42 13.95
CA LYS A 142 -0.59 -5.20 13.23
C LYS A 142 -2.01 -5.30 12.69
N ILE A 143 -2.39 -6.46 12.12
CA ILE A 143 -3.74 -6.70 11.62
C ILE A 143 -4.76 -6.62 12.75
N LEU A 144 -4.49 -7.25 13.89
CA LEU A 144 -5.38 -7.19 15.06
C LEU A 144 -5.57 -5.75 15.55
N ARG A 145 -4.48 -5.00 15.70
CA ARG A 145 -4.54 -3.59 16.10
C ARG A 145 -5.35 -2.74 15.10
N CYS A 146 -5.09 -2.90 13.81
CA CYS A 146 -5.83 -2.18 12.77
C CYS A 146 -7.33 -2.53 12.79
N LYS A 147 -7.69 -3.78 13.07
CA LYS A 147 -9.09 -4.19 13.21
C LYS A 147 -9.76 -3.55 14.42
N GLU A 148 -9.09 -3.55 15.58
CA GLU A 148 -9.60 -2.91 16.80
C GLU A 148 -9.78 -1.40 16.62
N GLU A 149 -8.82 -0.73 15.99
CA GLU A 149 -8.91 0.71 15.68
C GLU A 149 -10.05 1.00 14.69
N ASN A 150 -10.20 0.18 13.66
CA ASN A 150 -11.29 0.34 12.69
C ASN A 150 -12.67 0.13 13.32
N GLU A 151 -12.82 -0.84 14.22
CA GLU A 151 -14.06 -1.07 14.96
C GLU A 151 -14.40 0.12 15.87
N LYS A 152 -13.41 0.66 16.60
CA LYS A 152 -13.58 1.87 17.42
C LYS A 152 -14.03 3.07 16.58
N LEU A 153 -13.34 3.32 15.46
CA LEU A 153 -13.70 4.41 14.55
C LEU A 153 -15.10 4.23 13.96
N SER A 154 -15.49 3.00 13.64
CA SER A 154 -16.84 2.71 13.13
C SER A 154 -17.91 3.02 14.18
N ILE A 155 -17.66 2.71 15.46
CA ILE A 155 -18.58 3.02 16.56
C ILE A 155 -18.68 4.54 16.77
N GLU A 156 -17.56 5.25 16.74
CA GLU A 156 -17.52 6.70 16.89
C GLU A 156 -18.23 7.42 15.73
N LEU A 157 -18.04 6.94 14.50
CA LEU A 157 -18.72 7.47 13.32
C LEU A 157 -20.25 7.30 13.46
N GLU A 158 -20.71 6.12 13.86
CA GLU A 158 -22.14 5.86 14.06
C GLU A 158 -22.73 6.73 15.18
N LYS A 159 -21.97 6.96 16.26
CA LYS A 159 -22.38 7.89 17.33
C LYS A 159 -22.49 9.32 16.81
N CYS A 160 -21.47 9.81 16.09
CA CYS A 160 -21.46 11.15 15.52
C CYS A 160 -22.62 11.34 14.52
N LYS A 161 -22.92 10.31 13.72
CA LYS A 161 -24.05 10.32 12.79
C LYS A 161 -25.38 10.50 13.52
N LYS A 162 -25.62 9.74 14.60
CA LYS A 162 -26.84 9.88 15.41
C LYS A 162 -26.95 11.25 16.07
N GLU A 163 -25.85 11.76 16.61
CA GLU A 163 -25.80 13.12 17.16
C GLU A 163 -26.12 14.18 16.09
N LEU A 164 -25.62 14.01 14.87
CA LEU A 164 -25.92 14.91 13.76
C LEU A 164 -27.38 14.83 13.32
N GLU A 165 -27.97 13.64 13.24
CA GLU A 165 -29.39 13.43 12.93
C GLU A 165 -30.28 14.14 13.96
N THR A 166 -30.02 13.91 15.25
CA THR A 166 -30.76 14.61 16.33
C THR A 166 -30.58 16.12 16.28
N PHE A 167 -29.37 16.62 15.97
CA PHE A 167 -29.13 18.05 15.81
C PHE A 167 -29.92 18.64 14.64
N ALA A 168 -30.00 17.92 13.52
CA ALA A 168 -30.79 18.33 12.36
C ALA A 168 -32.29 18.41 12.69
N GLU A 169 -32.83 17.42 13.42
CA GLU A 169 -34.21 17.43 13.87
C GLU A 169 -34.52 18.60 14.82
N MET A 170 -33.63 18.84 15.79
CA MET A 170 -33.74 19.99 16.70
C MET A 170 -33.73 21.32 15.94
N LYS A 171 -32.85 21.46 14.95
CA LYS A 171 -32.78 22.64 14.08
C LYS A 171 -34.10 22.86 13.33
N ILE A 172 -34.63 21.81 12.68
CA ILE A 172 -35.90 21.90 11.95
C ILE A 172 -37.05 22.29 12.87
N SER A 173 -37.13 21.70 14.06
CA SER A 173 -38.14 22.02 15.07
C SER A 173 -38.06 23.49 15.52
N LEU A 174 -36.84 23.99 15.76
CA LEU A 174 -36.60 25.39 16.11
C LEU A 174 -37.02 26.34 14.98
N GLU A 175 -36.62 26.06 13.74
CA GLU A 175 -36.99 26.87 12.57
C GLU A 175 -38.51 26.93 12.40
N SER A 176 -39.19 25.80 12.53
CA SER A 176 -40.66 25.72 12.46
C SER A 176 -41.35 26.53 13.57
N SER A 177 -40.86 26.42 14.81
CA SER A 177 -41.36 27.18 15.95
C SER A 177 -41.16 28.69 15.76
N LEU A 178 -39.98 29.10 15.29
CA LEU A 178 -39.65 30.50 15.04
C LEU A 178 -40.53 31.07 13.92
N TYR A 179 -40.68 30.33 12.83
CA TYR A 179 -41.49 30.71 11.68
C TYR A 179 -42.96 30.90 12.08
N SER A 180 -43.52 29.98 12.86
CA SER A 180 -44.89 30.08 13.39
C SER A 180 -45.09 31.33 14.26
N LYS A 181 -44.16 31.62 15.17
CA LYS A 181 -44.21 32.85 15.99
C LYS A 181 -44.13 34.12 15.13
N PHE A 182 -43.27 34.14 14.12
CA PHE A 182 -43.16 35.25 13.18
C PHE A 182 -44.46 35.45 12.39
N LEU A 183 -45.08 34.38 11.91
CA LEU A 183 -46.38 34.45 11.22
C LEU A 183 -47.48 35.02 12.13
N GLN A 184 -47.54 34.59 13.39
CA GLN A 184 -48.51 35.13 14.35
C GLN A 184 -48.33 36.64 14.55
N LEU A 185 -47.09 37.11 14.71
CA LEU A 185 -46.78 38.54 14.81
C LEU A 185 -47.17 39.30 13.53
N LEU A 186 -46.85 38.74 12.36
CA LEU A 186 -47.17 39.35 11.07
C LEU A 186 -48.68 39.50 10.88
N ASN A 187 -49.44 38.44 11.17
CA ASN A 187 -50.90 38.44 11.11
C ASN A 187 -51.52 39.45 12.09
N THR A 188 -50.95 39.56 13.29
CA THR A 188 -51.39 40.54 14.30
C THR A 188 -51.16 41.96 13.80
N LYS A 189 -49.99 42.24 13.22
CA LYS A 189 -49.70 43.55 12.61
C LYS A 189 -50.62 43.83 11.42
N LYS A 190 -50.85 42.85 10.53
CA LYS A 190 -51.74 42.99 9.36
C LYS A 190 -53.16 43.33 9.76
N ARG A 191 -53.72 42.62 10.76
CA ARG A 191 -55.05 42.93 11.33
C ARG A 191 -55.09 44.34 11.92
N ARG A 192 -54.03 44.78 12.59
CA ARG A 192 -53.97 46.13 13.17
C ARG A 192 -53.95 47.22 12.10
N ILE A 193 -53.23 47.00 10.99
CA ILE A 193 -53.21 47.91 9.84
C ILE A 193 -54.61 47.99 9.21
N GLN A 194 -55.24 46.84 8.94
CA GLN A 194 -56.60 46.82 8.39
C GLN A 194 -57.60 47.59 9.26
N LEU A 195 -57.57 47.38 10.58
CA LEU A 195 -58.40 48.14 11.53
C LEU A 195 -58.17 49.65 11.44
N LEU A 196 -56.93 50.10 11.26
CA LEU A 196 -56.61 51.53 11.14
C LEU A 196 -57.06 52.10 9.79
N GLU A 197 -56.92 51.32 8.71
CA GLU A 197 -57.39 51.69 7.37
C GLU A 197 -58.93 51.82 7.34
N ASP A 198 -59.65 50.88 7.95
CA ASP A 198 -61.11 50.90 8.05
C ASP A 198 -61.60 52.15 8.83
N LEU A 199 -60.96 52.46 9.97
CA LEU A 199 -61.27 53.65 10.77
C LEU A 199 -61.00 54.96 10.02
N LEU A 200 -59.94 55.01 9.19
CA LEU A 200 -59.66 56.18 8.36
C LEU A 200 -60.72 56.35 7.27
N GLN A 201 -61.12 55.26 6.61
CA GLN A 201 -62.19 55.30 5.60
C GLN A 201 -63.55 55.72 6.16
N GLU A 202 -63.89 55.34 7.39
CA GLU A 202 -65.11 55.80 8.05
C GLU A 202 -65.06 57.30 8.35
N ASN A 203 -63.92 57.82 8.79
CA ASN A 203 -63.76 59.25 9.06
C ASN A 203 -63.74 60.10 7.78
N GLU A 204 -63.28 59.58 6.65
CA GLU A 204 -63.31 60.28 5.35
C GLU A 204 -64.71 60.33 4.71
N LYS A 205 -65.67 59.53 5.21
CA LYS A 205 -67.07 59.50 4.74
C LYS A 205 -68.02 60.39 5.55
N CYS A 206 -67.56 60.95 6.67
CA CYS A 206 -68.25 61.97 7.45
C CYS A 206 -67.83 63.38 6.99
#